data_AF-A0A354ELY6-F1
#
_entry.id   AF-A0A354ELY6-F1
#
_cell.length_a   1.000
_cell.length_b   1.000
_cell.length_c   1.000
_cell.angle_alpha   90.00
_cell.angle_beta   90.00
_cell.angle_gamma   90.00
#
_symmetry.space_group_name_H-M   'P 1'
#
loop_
_entity.id
_entity.type
_entity.pdbx_description
1 polymer ?
#
loop_
_entity_poly.entity_id
_entity_poly.type
_entity_poly.pdbx_seq_one_letter_code
_entity_poly.pdbx_strand_id
1 'polypeptide(L)'
;MKNKKIILLLIMGSFFIAGNVLAVTCPEAGTWDSTSGVCIPTGTGLPDPGGIDPVETVIYNVMDWMLRIVGVIAIIAFVISGMQYMLAAGDQNMIETAKRNMKWSIVGVIVALIGIVILKTVYTLLD
;
A
#
# COMPACT_ATOMS: atom_id res chain seq x y z
N MET A 1 -31.64 -5.73 -3.30
CA MET A 1 -30.31 -6.38 -3.39
C MET A 1 -29.11 -5.41 -3.47
N LYS A 2 -29.31 -4.12 -3.80
CA LYS A 2 -28.21 -3.14 -4.00
C LYS A 2 -27.49 -2.73 -2.71
N ASN A 3 -28.18 -2.77 -1.57
CA ASN A 3 -27.65 -2.33 -0.27
C ASN A 3 -26.68 -3.34 0.39
N LYS A 4 -26.75 -4.64 0.03
CA LYS A 4 -25.83 -5.67 0.56
C LYS A 4 -24.38 -5.46 0.09
N LYS A 5 -24.18 -4.87 -1.10
CA LYS A 5 -22.84 -4.62 -1.67
C LYS A 5 -22.09 -3.47 -0.98
N ILE A 6 -22.83 -2.47 -0.47
CA ILE A 6 -22.29 -1.32 0.28
C ILE A 6 -21.91 -1.71 1.72
N ILE A 7 -22.71 -2.56 2.36
CA ILE A 7 -22.44 -3.07 3.71
C ILE A 7 -21.20 -3.97 3.73
N LEU A 8 -20.97 -4.79 2.68
CA LEU A 8 -19.78 -5.63 2.56
C LEU A 8 -18.48 -4.80 2.38
N LEU A 9 -18.58 -3.65 1.70
CA LEU A 9 -17.47 -2.71 1.50
C LEU A 9 -17.09 -1.95 2.79
N LEU A 10 -18.06 -1.67 3.67
CA LEU A 10 -17.81 -1.04 4.98
C LEU A 10 -17.17 -2.01 6.00
N ILE A 11 -17.52 -3.30 5.94
CA ILE A 11 -16.97 -4.32 6.86
C ILE A 11 -15.51 -4.66 6.50
N MET A 12 -15.15 -4.69 5.21
CA MET A 12 -13.73 -4.79 4.79
C MET A 12 -12.91 -3.53 5.15
N GLY A 13 -13.53 -2.34 5.10
CA GLY A 13 -12.89 -1.09 5.51
C GLY A 13 -12.52 -1.05 6.99
N SER A 14 -13.32 -1.68 7.86
CA SER A 14 -13.05 -1.74 9.30
C SER A 14 -11.96 -2.76 9.67
N PHE A 15 -11.72 -3.79 8.85
CA PHE A 15 -10.66 -4.77 9.11
C PHE A 15 -9.26 -4.26 8.76
N PHE A 16 -9.17 -3.24 7.89
CA PHE A 16 -7.88 -2.67 7.48
C PHE A 16 -7.28 -1.70 8.52
N ILE A 17 -8.10 -1.16 9.43
CA ILE A 17 -7.62 -0.31 10.54
C ILE A 17 -6.95 -1.15 11.64
N ALA A 18 -7.22 -2.47 11.68
CA ALA A 18 -6.63 -3.40 12.65
C ALA A 18 -5.40 -4.16 12.12
N GLY A 19 -4.85 -3.78 10.97
CA GLY A 19 -3.55 -4.27 10.49
C GLY A 19 -2.40 -3.63 11.26
N ASN A 20 -2.29 -3.92 12.55
CA ASN A 20 -1.09 -3.62 13.32
C ASN A 20 0.03 -4.52 12.76
N VAL A 21 0.89 -3.91 11.92
CA VAL A 21 2.22 -4.45 11.65
C VAL A 21 2.93 -4.54 12.99
N LEU A 22 3.36 -5.76 13.37
CA LEU A 22 4.27 -5.95 14.49
C LEU A 22 5.60 -5.30 14.12
N ALA A 23 5.74 -4.01 14.45
CA ALA A 23 6.99 -3.30 14.40
C ALA A 23 7.87 -3.74 15.59
N VAL A 24 9.18 -3.80 15.37
CA VAL A 24 10.17 -3.81 16.46
C VAL A 24 9.89 -2.60 17.34
N THR A 25 9.59 -2.83 18.62
CA THR A 25 9.34 -1.76 19.59
C THR A 25 10.67 -1.33 20.18
N CYS A 26 11.25 -0.24 19.64
CA CYS A 26 12.36 0.43 20.29
C CYS A 26 11.84 1.22 21.51
N PRO A 27 12.65 1.41 22.57
CA PRO A 27 12.22 2.16 23.74
C PRO A 27 11.82 3.59 23.36
N GLU A 28 10.66 4.02 23.82
CA GLU A 28 9.99 5.28 23.47
C GLU A 28 10.59 6.48 24.20
N ALA A 29 11.92 6.56 24.20
CA ALA A 29 12.70 7.71 24.61
C ALA A 29 13.34 8.34 23.36
N GLY A 30 12.49 8.82 22.44
CA GLY A 30 12.70 9.96 21.54
C GLY A 30 13.92 10.02 20.60
N THR A 31 14.80 9.03 20.54
CA THR A 31 16.02 9.10 19.74
C THR A 31 16.39 7.75 19.14
N TRP A 32 15.44 6.97 18.62
CA TRP A 32 15.73 5.63 18.10
C TRP A 32 15.01 5.41 16.78
N ASP A 33 15.77 5.07 15.74
CA ASP A 33 15.22 4.66 14.44
C ASP A 33 15.46 3.16 14.21
N SER A 34 14.52 2.52 13.50
CA SER A 34 14.51 1.09 13.19
C SER A 34 14.82 0.84 11.71
N THR A 35 15.97 1.32 11.23
CA THR A 35 16.44 0.99 9.90
C THR A 35 17.00 -0.44 9.92
N SER A 36 16.33 -1.36 9.22
CA SER A 36 16.74 -2.77 9.06
C SER A 36 16.60 -3.68 10.30
N GLY A 37 15.70 -3.36 11.24
CA GLY A 37 15.36 -4.25 12.36
C GLY A 37 16.30 -4.22 13.57
N VAL A 38 17.15 -3.19 13.66
CA VAL A 38 18.01 -2.89 14.81
C VAL A 38 17.69 -1.48 15.29
N CYS A 39 17.69 -1.23 16.60
CA CYS A 39 17.49 0.11 17.17
C CYS A 39 18.82 0.91 17.12
N ILE A 40 18.85 2.01 16.36
CA ILE A 40 20.01 2.90 16.23
C ILE A 40 19.71 4.24 16.94
N PRO A 41 20.59 4.77 17.81
CA PRO A 41 20.35 6.04 18.49
C PRO A 41 20.52 7.25 17.55
N THR A 42 19.47 8.04 17.38
CA THR A 42 19.45 9.29 16.60
C THR A 42 19.84 10.49 17.49
N GLY A 43 20.18 11.65 16.91
CA GLY A 43 20.53 12.85 17.69
C GLY A 43 21.92 12.84 18.37
N THR A 44 22.83 11.97 17.94
CA THR A 44 24.20 11.85 18.47
C THR A 44 25.19 12.87 17.87
N GLY A 45 24.76 13.73 16.94
CA GLY A 45 25.63 14.65 16.20
C GLY A 45 26.52 13.96 15.15
N LEU A 46 26.34 12.64 14.98
CA LEU A 46 26.85 11.89 13.84
C LEU A 46 25.84 11.99 12.68
N PRO A 47 26.28 11.85 11.40
CA PRO A 47 25.37 11.65 10.29
C PRO A 47 24.47 10.45 10.62
N ASP A 48 23.20 10.73 10.86
CA ASP A 48 22.23 9.72 11.26
C ASP A 48 21.77 8.98 9.99
N PRO A 49 21.81 7.64 9.94
CA PRO A 49 21.27 6.87 8.81
C PRO A 49 19.76 7.09 8.61
N GLY A 50 19.08 7.66 9.60
CA GLY A 50 17.71 8.18 9.53
C GLY A 50 17.63 9.68 9.78
N GLY A 51 18.71 10.43 9.51
CA GLY A 51 18.81 11.88 9.70
C GLY A 51 18.01 12.64 8.65
N ILE A 52 16.71 12.42 8.67
CA ILE A 52 15.77 12.97 7.72
C ILE A 52 15.68 14.47 7.99
N ASP A 53 16.11 15.30 7.04
CA ASP A 53 15.73 16.70 7.05
C ASP A 53 14.20 16.79 7.23
N PRO A 54 13.67 17.79 7.94
CA PRO A 54 12.22 17.91 8.17
C PRO A 54 11.40 17.90 6.87
N VAL A 55 12.04 18.20 5.73
CA VAL A 55 11.48 18.13 4.38
C VAL A 55 11.30 16.67 3.89
N GLU A 56 12.29 15.81 4.10
CA GLU A 56 12.26 14.42 3.63
C GLU A 56 11.24 13.57 4.42
N THR A 57 11.01 13.87 5.71
CA THR A 57 10.02 13.17 6.53
C THR A 57 8.59 13.42 6.03
N VAL A 58 8.30 14.67 5.65
CA VAL A 58 7.00 15.04 5.08
C VAL A 58 6.78 14.33 3.75
N ILE A 59 7.80 14.27 2.90
CA ILE A 59 7.73 13.58 1.60
C ILE A 59 7.47 12.08 1.80
N TYR A 60 8.18 11.43 2.73
CA TYR A 60 8.00 10.02 3.03
C TYR A 60 6.59 9.72 3.55
N ASN A 61 6.10 10.49 4.52
CA ASN A 61 4.77 10.30 5.08
C ASN A 61 3.66 10.50 4.03
N VAL A 62 3.82 11.47 3.12
CA VAL A 62 2.88 11.69 2.02
C VAL A 62 2.92 10.53 1.03
N MET A 63 4.10 10.03 0.68
CA MET A 63 4.23 8.87 -0.22
C MET A 63 3.65 7.60 0.40
N ASP A 64 3.94 7.29 1.66
CA ASP A 64 3.38 6.12 2.34
C ASP A 64 1.84 6.20 2.42
N TRP A 65 1.30 7.38 2.72
CA TRP A 65 -0.15 7.60 2.70
C TRP A 65 -0.77 7.36 1.32
N MET A 66 -0.13 7.84 0.26
CA MET A 66 -0.57 7.59 -1.12
C MET A 66 -0.50 6.10 -1.49
N LEU A 67 0.60 5.42 -1.13
CA LEU A 67 0.79 3.99 -1.41
C LEU A 67 -0.27 3.13 -0.68
N ARG A 68 -0.60 3.47 0.57
CA ARG A 68 -1.66 2.77 1.33
C ARG A 68 -3.02 2.90 0.65
N ILE A 69 -3.41 4.10 0.22
CA ILE A 69 -4.70 4.33 -0.45
C ILE A 69 -4.77 3.59 -1.78
N VAL A 70 -3.72 3.71 -2.61
CA VAL A 70 -3.66 3.04 -3.92
C VAL A 70 -3.68 1.52 -3.76
N GLY A 71 -2.96 0.98 -2.77
CA GLY A 71 -2.95 -0.46 -2.49
C GLY A 71 -4.33 -1.02 -2.15
N VAL A 72 -5.10 -0.32 -1.32
CA VAL A 72 -6.47 -0.73 -0.96
C VAL A 72 -7.41 -0.68 -2.16
N ILE A 73 -7.36 0.41 -2.94
CA ILE A 73 -8.20 0.56 -4.14
C ILE A 73 -7.90 -0.54 -5.17
N ALA A 74 -6.62 -0.88 -5.35
CA ALA A 74 -6.19 -1.93 -6.28
C ALA A 74 -6.77 -3.30 -5.91
N ILE A 75 -6.74 -3.68 -4.64
CA ILE A 75 -7.30 -4.96 -4.16
C ILE A 75 -8.82 -5.01 -4.39
N ILE A 76 -9.54 -3.92 -4.08
CA ILE A 76 -11.00 -3.86 -4.26
C ILE A 76 -11.37 -3.98 -5.75
N ALA A 77 -10.68 -3.25 -6.63
CA ALA A 77 -10.91 -3.32 -8.08
C ALA A 77 -10.62 -4.73 -8.64
N PHE A 78 -9.59 -5.39 -8.13
CA PHE A 78 -9.25 -6.76 -8.49
C PHE A 78 -10.37 -7.76 -8.14
N VAL A 79 -10.93 -7.68 -6.93
CA VAL A 79 -12.02 -8.57 -6.51
C VAL A 79 -13.31 -8.31 -7.31
N ILE A 80 -13.66 -7.05 -7.56
CA ILE A 80 -14.87 -6.69 -8.33
C ILE A 80 -14.78 -7.21 -9.76
N SER A 81 -13.63 -7.03 -10.42
CA SER A 81 -13.43 -7.52 -11.79
C SER A 81 -13.44 -9.05 -11.87
N GLY A 82 -12.85 -9.74 -10.89
CA GLY A 82 -12.90 -11.21 -10.79
C GLY A 82 -14.32 -11.75 -10.64
N MET A 83 -15.13 -11.14 -9.76
CA MET A 83 -16.54 -11.53 -9.61
C MET A 83 -17.35 -11.26 -10.88
N GLN A 84 -17.12 -10.11 -11.55
CA GLN A 84 -17.83 -9.77 -12.79
C GLN A 84 -17.53 -10.77 -13.91
N TYR A 85 -16.30 -11.28 -13.99
CA TYR A 85 -15.93 -12.31 -14.96
C TYR A 85 -16.67 -13.63 -14.72
N MET A 86 -16.74 -14.08 -13.46
CA MET A 86 -17.43 -15.34 -13.12
C MET A 86 -18.96 -15.24 -13.29
N LEU A 87 -19.54 -14.07 -13.09
CA LEU A 87 -20.99 -13.85 -13.18
C LEU A 87 -21.50 -13.62 -14.62
N ALA A 88 -20.61 -13.49 -15.61
CA ALA A 88 -20.99 -13.11 -16.97
C ALA A 88 -21.79 -14.19 -17.74
N ALA A 89 -21.91 -15.42 -17.20
CA ALA A 89 -22.89 -16.47 -17.54
C ALA A 89 -23.32 -16.65 -19.02
N GLY A 90 -22.44 -16.33 -19.99
CA GLY A 90 -22.69 -16.51 -21.42
C GLY A 90 -23.03 -15.25 -22.23
N ASP A 91 -23.17 -14.07 -21.63
CA ASP A 91 -23.32 -12.81 -22.38
C ASP A 91 -21.95 -12.32 -22.86
N GLN A 92 -21.71 -12.40 -24.17
CA GLN A 92 -20.48 -11.97 -24.85
C GLN A 92 -20.08 -10.53 -24.50
N ASN A 93 -21.05 -9.61 -24.37
CA ASN A 93 -20.78 -8.20 -24.07
C ASN A 93 -20.26 -8.01 -22.63
N MET A 94 -20.81 -8.77 -21.69
CA MET A 94 -20.39 -8.75 -20.29
C MET A 94 -19.01 -9.39 -20.12
N ILE A 95 -18.72 -10.45 -20.89
CA ILE A 95 -17.40 -11.11 -20.90
C ILE A 95 -16.32 -10.17 -21.44
N GLU A 96 -16.58 -9.46 -22.54
CA GLU A 96 -15.61 -8.53 -23.13
C GLU A 96 -15.34 -7.34 -22.19
N THR A 97 -16.39 -6.80 -21.57
CA THR A 97 -16.28 -5.72 -20.59
C THR A 97 -15.54 -6.18 -19.33
N ALA A 98 -15.81 -7.39 -18.84
CA ALA A 98 -15.10 -7.98 -17.70
C ALA A 98 -13.61 -8.18 -18.01
N LYS A 99 -13.27 -8.70 -19.20
CA LYS A 99 -11.87 -8.87 -19.64
C LYS A 99 -11.13 -7.53 -19.72
N ARG A 100 -11.77 -6.48 -20.22
CA ARG A 100 -11.19 -5.14 -20.26
C ARG A 100 -10.92 -4.61 -18.85
N ASN A 101 -11.90 -4.70 -17.94
CA ASN A 101 -11.73 -4.25 -16.55
C ASN A 101 -10.68 -5.06 -15.78
N MET A 102 -10.60 -6.38 -16.03
CA MET A 102 -9.62 -7.25 -15.40
C MET A 102 -8.20 -6.88 -15.83
N LYS A 103 -7.98 -6.57 -17.12
CA LYS A 103 -6.68 -6.07 -17.62
C LYS A 103 -6.25 -4.78 -16.91
N TRP A 104 -7.16 -3.82 -16.76
CA TRP A 104 -6.85 -2.57 -16.05
C TRP A 104 -6.55 -2.78 -14.56
N SER A 105 -7.25 -3.71 -13.90
CA SER A 105 -6.97 -4.02 -12.48
C SER A 105 -5.60 -4.68 -12.30
N ILE A 106 -5.22 -5.60 -13.19
CA ILE A 106 -3.91 -6.26 -13.17
C ILE A 106 -2.78 -5.23 -13.35
N VAL A 107 -2.93 -4.32 -14.32
CA VAL A 107 -1.95 -3.26 -14.56
C VAL A 107 -1.77 -2.38 -13.32
N GLY A 108 -2.86 -2.02 -12.62
CA GLY A 108 -2.78 -1.23 -11.39
C GLY A 108 -1.97 -1.91 -10.29
N VAL A 109 -2.17 -3.23 -10.08
CA VAL A 109 -1.40 -4.00 -9.08
C VAL A 109 0.09 -4.07 -9.46
N ILE A 110 0.39 -4.29 -10.74
CA ILE A 110 1.77 -4.35 -11.23
C ILE A 110 2.48 -3.00 -11.00
N VAL A 111 1.83 -1.89 -11.33
CA VAL A 111 2.39 -0.55 -11.13
C VAL A 111 2.64 -0.27 -9.65
N ALA A 112 1.74 -0.67 -8.75
CA ALA A 112 1.93 -0.51 -7.31
C ALA A 112 3.16 -1.28 -6.80
N LEU A 113 3.36 -2.52 -7.26
CA LEU A 113 4.54 -3.32 -6.91
C LEU A 113 5.84 -2.72 -7.45
N ILE A 114 5.83 -2.26 -8.70
CA ILE A 114 6.98 -1.61 -9.33
C ILE A 114 7.35 -0.32 -8.57
N GLY A 115 6.37 0.47 -8.14
CA GLY A 115 6.60 1.68 -7.36
C GLY A 115 7.44 1.39 -6.10
N ILE A 116 7.06 0.37 -5.32
CA ILE A 116 7.78 0.00 -4.09
C ILE A 116 9.23 -0.42 -4.41
N VAL A 117 9.43 -1.18 -5.49
CA VAL A 117 10.76 -1.64 -5.90
C VAL A 117 11.64 -0.45 -6.31
N ILE A 118 11.12 0.47 -7.13
CA ILE A 118 11.87 1.64 -7.58
C ILE A 118 12.28 2.50 -6.38
N LEU A 119 11.35 2.75 -5.45
CA LEU A 119 11.65 3.55 -4.26
C LEU A 119 12.79 2.94 -3.44
N LYS A 120 12.72 1.65 -3.14
CA LYS A 120 13.79 0.95 -2.41
C LYS A 120 15.13 1.01 -3.14
N THR A 121 15.13 0.85 -4.46
CA THR A 121 16.35 0.94 -5.26
C THR A 121 16.95 2.33 -5.23
N VAL A 122 16.13 3.39 -5.33
CA VAL A 122 16.62 4.78 -5.26
C VAL A 122 17.27 5.05 -3.90
N TYR A 123 16.64 4.63 -2.79
CA TYR A 123 17.22 4.79 -1.46
C TYR A 123 18.56 4.05 -1.32
N THR A 124 18.64 2.82 -1.85
CA THR A 124 19.88 2.02 -1.80
C THR A 124 21.02 2.60 -2.65
N LEU A 125 20.70 3.39 -3.67
CA LEU A 125 21.70 4.03 -4.55
C LEU A 125 22.16 5.41 -4.04
N LEU A 126 21.44 5.98 -3.08
CA LEU A 126 21.75 7.30 -2.50
C LEU A 126 22.65 7.20 -1.25
N ASP A 127 22.72 6.01 -0.63
CA ASP A 127 23.72 5.59 0.37
C ASP A 127 25.00 5.07 -0.31
#